data_AF-A0A7S2KFT5-F1
#
_entry.id   AF-A0A7S2KFT5-F1
#
_cell.length_a   1.000
_cell.length_b   1.000
_cell.length_c   1.000
_cell.angle_alpha   90.00
_cell.angle_beta   90.00
_cell.angle_gamma   90.00
#
_symmetry.space_group_name_H-M   'P 1'
#
loop_
_entity.id
_entity.type
_entity.pdbx_description
1 polymer ?
#
loop_
_entity_poly.entity_id
_entity_poly.type
_entity_poly.pdbx_seq_one_letter_code
_entity_poly.pdbx_strand_id
1 'polypeptide(L)'
;EEAYKNMWQKVRAMWVYVYVNYYDSYDWFHIGGDDMYVLVENLRLYLESEEIATASNGGKQPLLLGQIFYQNFYSSATYVTGGGGYTLNKAALKMLVATFPNC
;
A
#
# COMPACT_ATOMS: atom_id res chain seq x y z
N GLU A 1 -7.96 10.85 -17.23
CA GLU A 1 -8.31 12.19 -16.68
C GLU A 1 -8.08 12.20 -15.17
N GLU A 2 -7.61 13.33 -14.64
CA GLU A 2 -7.52 13.59 -13.20
C GLU A 2 -8.94 13.92 -12.71
N ALA A 3 -9.54 13.02 -11.94
CA ALA A 3 -10.88 13.18 -11.40
C ALA A 3 -11.11 12.25 -10.20
N TYR A 4 -11.93 12.70 -9.25
CA TYR A 4 -12.27 11.92 -8.05
C TYR A 4 -12.92 10.57 -8.40
N LYS A 5 -13.87 10.56 -9.35
CA LYS A 5 -14.54 9.33 -9.80
C LYS A 5 -13.58 8.35 -10.50
N ASN A 6 -12.39 8.80 -10.86
CA ASN A 6 -11.36 8.01 -11.52
C ASN A 6 -10.21 7.60 -10.56
N MET A 7 -10.40 7.75 -9.24
CA MET A 7 -9.34 7.56 -8.25
C MET A 7 -8.69 6.17 -8.32
N TRP A 8 -9.49 5.12 -8.50
CA TRP A 8 -8.95 3.77 -8.62
C TRP A 8 -8.00 3.62 -9.81
N GLN A 9 -8.34 4.20 -10.96
CA GLN A 9 -7.47 4.16 -12.14
C GLN A 9 -6.16 4.93 -11.90
N LYS A 10 -6.23 6.06 -11.20
CA LYS A 10 -5.04 6.82 -10.81
C LYS A 10 -4.13 5.98 -9.91
N VAL A 11 -4.69 5.40 -8.84
CA VAL A 11 -3.94 4.57 -7.89
C VAL A 11 -3.32 3.36 -8.58
N ARG A 12 -4.04 2.68 -9.48
CA ARG A 12 -3.47 1.59 -10.29
C ARG A 12 -2.29 2.05 -11.12
N ALA A 13 -2.43 3.16 -11.84
CA ALA A 13 -1.36 3.70 -12.67
C ALA A 13 -0.12 4.10 -11.84
N MET A 14 -0.33 4.71 -10.66
CA MET A 14 0.74 5.03 -9.72
C MET A 14 1.47 3.78 -9.25
N TRP A 15 0.75 2.72 -8.86
CA TRP A 15 1.37 1.47 -8.42
C TRP A 15 2.15 0.76 -9.53
N VAL A 16 1.63 0.75 -10.77
CA VAL A 16 2.36 0.23 -11.92
C VAL A 16 3.64 1.05 -12.16
N TYR A 17 3.55 2.38 -12.11
CA TYR A 17 4.71 3.24 -12.30
C TYR A 17 5.79 3.00 -11.23
N VAL A 18 5.39 2.92 -9.95
CA VAL A 18 6.31 2.63 -8.84
C VAL A 18 6.92 1.25 -8.99
N TYR A 19 6.14 0.23 -9.37
CA TYR A 19 6.64 -1.11 -9.60
C TYR A 19 7.66 -1.18 -10.75
N VAL A 20 7.39 -0.52 -11.87
CA VAL A 20 8.31 -0.57 -13.02
C VAL A 20 9.62 0.17 -12.75
N ASN A 21 9.58 1.30 -12.04
CA ASN A 21 10.74 2.19 -11.93
C ASN A 21 11.52 2.07 -10.61
N TYR A 22 10.86 1.63 -9.53
CA TYR A 22 11.43 1.73 -8.18
C TYR A 22 11.32 0.43 -7.37
N TYR A 23 10.73 -0.63 -7.91
CA TYR A 23 10.55 -1.90 -7.20
C TYR A 23 11.85 -2.45 -6.61
N ASP A 24 12.95 -2.34 -7.35
CA ASP A 24 14.26 -2.82 -6.92
C ASP A 24 15.08 -1.81 -6.11
N SER A 25 14.57 -0.60 -5.93
CA SER A 25 15.24 0.45 -5.17
C SER A 25 14.78 0.56 -3.71
N TYR A 26 13.62 0.01 -3.36
CA TYR A 26 13.02 0.17 -2.03
C TYR A 26 12.34 -1.11 -1.53
N ASP A 27 12.29 -1.27 -0.20
CA ASP A 27 11.62 -2.40 0.47
C ASP A 27 10.16 -2.11 0.82
N TRP A 28 9.84 -0.81 0.97
CA TRP A 28 8.54 -0.31 1.42
C TRP A 28 8.06 0.84 0.55
N PHE A 29 6.76 0.88 0.31
CA PHE A 29 6.12 1.87 -0.55
C PHE A 29 4.87 2.42 0.14
N HIS A 30 4.80 3.74 0.30
CA HIS A 30 3.68 4.41 0.95
C HIS A 30 2.93 5.30 -0.04
N ILE A 31 1.60 5.32 0.05
CA ILE A 31 0.74 6.20 -0.75
C ILE A 31 -0.26 6.91 0.16
N GLY A 32 -0.62 8.14 -0.21
CA GLY A 32 -1.76 8.83 0.35
C GLY A 32 -2.00 10.18 -0.33
N GLY A 33 -2.85 11.01 0.29
CA GLY A 33 -3.24 12.32 -0.24
C GLY A 33 -2.15 13.39 -0.11
N ASP A 34 -2.43 14.58 -0.63
CA ASP A 34 -1.61 15.79 -0.43
C ASP A 34 -1.97 16.54 0.86
N ASP A 35 -3.04 16.14 1.53
CA ASP A 35 -3.59 16.70 2.77
C ASP A 35 -3.18 15.92 4.03
N MET A 36 -2.20 15.02 3.92
CA MET A 36 -1.70 14.22 5.04
C MET A 36 -0.26 14.55 5.45
N TYR A 37 0.11 14.13 6.66
CA TYR A 37 1.46 14.26 7.20
C TYR A 37 1.97 12.91 7.70
N VAL A 38 3.16 12.52 7.26
CA VAL A 38 3.84 11.29 7.72
C VAL A 38 4.95 11.66 8.69
N LEU A 39 4.86 11.17 9.93
CA LEU A 39 6.01 11.13 10.84
C LEU A 39 6.93 10.00 10.39
N VAL A 40 7.84 10.31 9.47
CA VAL A 40 8.70 9.31 8.80
C VAL A 40 9.48 8.46 9.79
N GLU A 41 9.99 9.04 10.88
CA GLU A 41 10.74 8.30 11.90
C GLU A 41 9.86 7.28 12.62
N ASN A 42 8.63 7.64 12.98
CA ASN A 42 7.69 6.70 13.62
C ASN A 42 7.31 5.58 12.66
N LEU A 43 7.08 5.91 11.38
CA LEU A 43 6.80 4.90 10.37
C LEU A 43 7.98 3.93 10.24
N ARG A 44 9.22 4.45 10.15
CA ARG A 44 10.43 3.63 10.06
C ARG A 44 10.59 2.70 11.27
N LEU A 45 10.46 3.23 12.49
CA LEU A 45 10.54 2.44 13.72
C LEU A 45 9.46 1.34 13.78
N TYR A 46 8.25 1.62 13.28
CA TYR A 46 7.20 0.61 13.19
C TYR A 46 7.54 -0.48 12.16
N LEU A 47 8.01 -0.10 10.97
CA LEU A 47 8.39 -1.04 9.91
C LEU A 47 9.60 -1.92 10.28
N GLU A 48 10.50 -1.40 11.13
CA GLU A 48 11.67 -2.12 11.66
C GLU A 48 11.35 -2.92 12.95
N SER A 49 10.13 -2.86 13.46
CA SER A 49 9.73 -3.57 14.69
C SER A 49 9.76 -5.09 14.52
N GLU A 50 9.94 -5.82 15.63
CA GLU A 50 9.93 -7.29 15.65
C GLU A 50 8.60 -7.86 15.11
N GLU A 51 7.48 -7.19 15.39
CA GLU A 51 6.15 -7.56 14.90
C GLU A 51 6.12 -7.56 13.36
N ILE A 52 6.55 -6.45 12.74
CA ILE A 52 6.54 -6.32 11.28
C ILE A 52 7.61 -7.20 10.64
N ALA A 53 8.79 -7.30 11.25
CA ALA A 53 9.86 -8.18 10.78
C ALA A 53 9.37 -9.64 10.73
N THR A 54 8.71 -10.11 11.80
CA THR A 54 8.13 -11.46 11.89
C THR A 54 7.00 -11.65 10.89
N ALA A 55 6.05 -10.71 10.83
CA ALA A 55 4.92 -10.78 9.91
C ALA A 55 5.38 -10.81 8.44
N SER A 56 6.45 -10.08 8.10
CA SER A 56 7.00 -10.03 6.74
C SER A 56 7.70 -11.32 6.32
N ASN A 57 8.09 -12.18 7.28
CA ASN A 57 8.87 -13.40 7.05
C ASN A 57 10.08 -13.16 6.12
N GLY A 58 10.92 -12.18 6.47
CA GLY A 58 12.05 -11.75 5.65
C GLY A 58 11.63 -11.15 4.31
N GLY A 59 10.56 -10.36 4.31
CA GLY A 59 10.03 -9.69 3.11
C GLY A 59 9.31 -10.60 2.11
N LYS A 60 9.08 -11.88 2.44
CA LYS A 60 8.42 -12.86 1.56
C LYS A 60 6.90 -12.82 1.66
N GLN A 61 6.37 -12.49 2.83
CA GLN A 61 4.93 -12.39 3.04
C GLN A 61 4.45 -10.99 2.66
N PRO A 62 3.39 -10.86 1.84
CA PRO A 62 2.86 -9.57 1.45
C PRO A 62 2.19 -8.90 2.66
N LEU A 63 2.59 -7.67 2.95
CA LEU A 63 1.99 -6.85 3.99
C LEU A 63 1.33 -5.62 3.39
N LEU A 64 0.07 -5.40 3.77
CA LEU A 64 -0.69 -4.17 3.57
C LEU A 64 -0.95 -3.54 4.93
N LEU A 65 -0.29 -2.43 5.21
CA LEU A 65 -0.32 -1.74 6.50
C LEU A 65 -1.09 -0.43 6.36
N GLY A 66 -2.05 -0.20 7.23
CA GLY A 66 -2.89 1.00 7.19
C GLY A 66 -4.17 0.79 7.98
N GLN A 67 -5.07 1.77 7.93
CA GLN A 67 -6.33 1.66 8.63
C GLN A 67 -7.33 0.84 7.82
N ILE A 68 -7.61 -0.39 8.28
CA ILE A 68 -8.61 -1.27 7.70
C ILE A 68 -10.01 -0.79 8.10
N PHE A 69 -10.86 -0.54 7.12
CA PHE A 69 -12.28 -0.28 7.29
C PHE A 69 -13.12 -1.46 6.85
N TYR A 70 -14.21 -1.66 7.58
CA TYR A 70 -15.28 -2.58 7.22
C TYR A 70 -16.35 -1.77 6.50
N GLN A 71 -16.71 -2.16 5.29
CA GLN A 71 -17.64 -1.40 4.47
C GLN A 71 -18.97 -1.20 5.20
N ASN A 72 -19.56 -2.29 5.70
CA ASN A 72 -20.82 -2.32 6.46
C ASN A 72 -20.79 -3.52 7.44
N PHE A 73 -21.61 -3.52 8.50
CA PHE A 73 -21.75 -4.66 9.42
C PHE A 73 -22.13 -5.99 8.74
N TYR A 74 -22.74 -5.94 7.55
CA TYR A 74 -23.20 -7.12 6.79
C TYR A 74 -22.28 -7.52 5.64
N SER A 75 -21.23 -6.75 5.36
CA SER A 75 -20.28 -7.01 4.27
C SER A 75 -18.99 -7.55 4.86
N SER A 76 -18.50 -8.67 4.34
CA SER A 76 -17.16 -9.18 4.66
C SER A 76 -16.05 -8.41 3.92
N ALA A 77 -16.40 -7.43 3.08
CA ALA A 77 -15.42 -6.67 2.33
C ALA A 77 -14.73 -5.65 3.24
N THR A 78 -13.41 -5.82 3.36
CA THR A 78 -12.51 -4.91 4.04
C THR A 78 -11.63 -4.20 3.03
N TYR A 79 -11.25 -2.97 3.34
CA TYR A 79 -10.32 -2.18 2.52
C TYR A 79 -9.50 -1.24 3.40
N VAL A 80 -8.34 -0.80 2.91
CA VAL A 80 -7.57 0.27 3.54
C VAL A 80 -8.10 1.63 3.11
N THR A 81 -8.20 2.58 4.03
CA THR A 81 -8.64 3.93 3.66
C THR A 81 -7.53 4.73 3.03
N GLY A 82 -7.93 5.74 2.25
CA GLY A 82 -7.00 6.71 1.68
C GLY A 82 -6.57 7.81 2.64
N GLY A 83 -7.34 8.09 3.70
CA GLY A 83 -7.15 9.29 4.53
C GLY A 83 -5.79 9.33 5.24
N GLY A 84 -5.43 8.26 5.95
CA GLY A 84 -4.12 8.14 6.58
C GLY A 84 -3.02 7.59 5.66
N GLY A 85 -3.37 7.33 4.40
CA GLY A 85 -2.53 6.53 3.50
C GLY A 85 -2.38 5.07 3.94
N TYR A 86 -1.60 4.32 3.16
CA TYR A 86 -1.23 2.95 3.48
C TYR A 86 0.14 2.59 2.89
N THR A 87 0.76 1.57 3.49
CA THR A 87 2.11 1.11 3.15
C THR A 87 2.06 -0.34 2.68
N LEU A 88 2.73 -0.61 1.57
CA LEU A 88 2.98 -1.94 1.02
C LEU A 88 4.45 -2.31 1.22
N ASN A 89 4.72 -3.57 1.58
CA ASN A 89 6.06 -4.09 1.38
C ASN A 89 6.27 -4.54 -0.08
N LYS A 90 7.53 -4.80 -0.43
CA LYS A 90 7.94 -5.28 -1.75
C LYS A 90 7.16 -6.51 -2.23
N ALA A 91 6.86 -7.49 -1.37
CA ALA A 91 6.05 -8.64 -1.76
C ALA A 91 4.60 -8.25 -2.10
N ALA A 92 3.97 -7.37 -1.31
CA ALA A 92 2.61 -6.92 -1.54
C ALA A 92 2.48 -6.08 -2.81
N LEU A 93 3.44 -5.18 -3.08
CA LEU A 93 3.45 -4.40 -4.33
C LEU A 93 3.54 -5.32 -5.56
N LYS A 94 4.44 -6.32 -5.53
CA LYS A 94 4.55 -7.29 -6.62
C LYS A 94 3.26 -8.06 -6.83
N MET A 95 2.68 -8.57 -5.75
CA MET A 95 1.42 -9.31 -5.80
C MET A 95 0.30 -8.44 -6.38
N LEU A 96 0.16 -7.20 -5.90
CA LEU A 96 -0.87 -6.27 -6.36
C LEU A 96 -0.74 -6.01 -7.87
N VAL A 97 0.44 -5.60 -8.35
CA VAL A 97 0.64 -5.29 -9.77
C VAL A 97 0.49 -6.52 -10.66
N ALA A 98 0.97 -7.69 -10.22
CA ALA A 98 0.83 -8.94 -10.98
C ALA A 98 -0.63 -9.38 -11.17
N THR A 99 -1.56 -8.91 -10.32
CA THR A 99 -3.00 -9.21 -10.47
C THR A 99 -3.73 -8.25 -11.41
N PHE A 100 -3.10 -7.15 -11.82
CA PHE A 100 -3.75 -6.23 -12.76
C PHE A 100 -3.91 -6.90 -14.13
N PRO A 101 -5.05 -6.65 -14.81
CA PRO A 101 -5.25 -7.19 -16.15
C PRO A 101 -4.18 -6.64 -17.09
N ASN A 102 -3.60 -7.52 -17.91
CA ASN A 102 -2.77 -7.12 -19.04
C ASN A 102 -3.70 -6.47 -20.06
N CYS A 103 -3.46 -5.20 -20.37
CA CYS A 103 -4.18 -4.45 -21.38
C CYS A 103 -3.55 -4.64 -22.76
#